data_AF-A0A7S2X145-F1
#
_entry.id   AF-A0A7S2X145-F1
#
_cell.length_a   1.000
_cell.length_b   1.000
_cell.length_c   1.000
_cell.angle_alpha   90.00
_cell.angle_beta   90.00
_cell.angle_gamma   90.00
#
_symmetry.space_group_name_H-M   'P 1'
#
loop_
_entity.id
_entity.type
_entity.pdbx_description
1 polymer ?
#
loop_
_entity_poly.entity_id
_entity_poly.type
_entity_poly.pdbx_seq_one_letter_code
_entity_poly.pdbx_strand_id
1 'polypeptide(L)'
;HQDRAGFPSRRVQAEVINLSRTVTITGDPFDGNRHGLHCVAHSGGVGVVNYARITRGGQYKVPGKYPLHFHLAGECKSCQFVGNAIEDSSQRGIIVHGSHRTLVSENVLYDVMGSYLYVEDGNEMENKIQYNVAICPIKNGCKIADTDNVQADDHQQSGLWALSVSNDFVGNRLVNHYNGFFTQTSAFPHGRGKAAGRVCTMYAPFGRIQGNVCHSNERFGFYLDNNFPRKLARSVETNGMLSEEDFWHHIDGNPHTFSSCDAFTASGEDNGVSSVVEDQLEIGNSFSGQYALGDVQFLRWHAINNLHGIYWKETKAMASPGVTAHIKDSTFEWISSWDHSEIRRILGSPEAGVAAIAGPGGLGAFIIEGTTFKGHLGTAIAANQHCGLTGTGGLCTPEYLLKDIRWEVNPSTKRIKFGFSDGNSVLPIFTSFDDSLMSYASVASSAQTHLLGLPGCAMTNDPALDEGIGCSLPLRRLQIWSSHGNQGAVLVAPGGQRWPMEFIGPPTNNNRKQAFGAAVAPGHRYVVELANDDAITVEFSDTIFAGEEIALELRFRDNPAANRVCVVSSQHSRAFINSDGPLFDDGSLGACTVHGGDASPPGGSPTIAGCMDASAD
;
A
#
# COMPACT_ATOMS: atom_id res chain seq x y z
N HIS A 1 -38.44 10.62 22.69
CA HIS A 1 -38.07 9.82 21.50
C HIS A 1 -36.72 10.31 21.02
N GLN A 2 -35.64 9.69 21.51
CA GLN A 2 -34.29 9.88 20.96
C GLN A 2 -34.13 8.82 19.88
N ASP A 3 -34.47 9.18 18.64
CA ASP A 3 -34.08 8.37 17.50
C ASP A 3 -32.56 8.31 17.50
N ARG A 4 -32.03 7.09 17.55
CA ARG A 4 -30.59 6.82 17.64
C ARG A 4 -29.94 7.45 16.40
N ALA A 5 -29.11 8.48 16.60
CA ALA A 5 -28.34 9.10 15.53
C ALA A 5 -27.29 8.10 15.01
N GLY A 6 -27.63 7.33 13.99
CA GLY A 6 -26.70 6.42 13.32
C GLY A 6 -27.28 5.06 12.90
N PHE A 7 -26.44 4.26 12.25
CA PHE A 7 -26.70 2.87 11.88
C PHE A 7 -25.79 1.96 12.73
N PRO A 8 -26.23 1.52 13.94
CA PRO A 8 -25.38 0.75 14.85
C PRO A 8 -24.85 -0.55 14.24
N SER A 9 -25.63 -1.22 13.40
CA SER A 9 -25.20 -2.42 12.66
C SER A 9 -24.05 -2.14 11.68
N ARG A 10 -23.91 -0.90 11.21
CA ARG A 10 -22.85 -0.45 10.30
C ARG A 10 -21.76 0.37 11.01
N ARG A 11 -21.88 0.58 12.32
CA ARG A 11 -21.00 1.45 13.13
C ARG A 11 -20.93 2.91 12.65
N VAL A 12 -21.92 3.40 11.90
CA VAL A 12 -22.01 4.81 11.49
C VAL A 12 -22.73 5.60 12.56
N GLN A 13 -22.05 6.49 13.28
CA GLN A 13 -22.62 7.27 14.39
C GLN A 13 -22.07 8.71 14.35
N ALA A 14 -22.84 9.67 14.87
CA ALA A 14 -22.33 11.02 15.09
C ALA A 14 -21.35 11.03 16.27
N GLU A 15 -20.26 11.79 16.16
CA GLU A 15 -19.36 12.03 17.27
C GLU A 15 -19.99 13.00 18.27
N VAL A 16 -20.37 12.49 19.45
CA VAL A 16 -20.93 13.31 20.54
C VAL A 16 -19.90 13.35 21.66
N ILE A 17 -19.25 14.51 21.80
CA ILE A 17 -18.05 14.62 22.64
C ILE A 17 -18.25 15.65 23.74
N ASN A 18 -17.78 15.32 24.95
CA ASN A 18 -17.76 16.24 26.09
C ASN A 18 -16.43 17.01 26.15
N LEU A 19 -16.48 18.34 26.02
CA LEU A 19 -15.32 19.23 26.14
C LEU A 19 -15.08 19.76 27.56
N SER A 20 -16.05 19.62 28.47
CA SER A 20 -15.94 20.16 29.83
C SER A 20 -14.96 19.36 30.69
N ARG A 21 -14.10 20.07 31.43
CA ARG A 21 -13.18 19.51 32.43
C ARG A 21 -13.13 20.41 33.65
N THR A 22 -12.76 19.87 34.81
CA THR A 22 -12.69 20.62 36.07
C THR A 22 -11.52 21.61 36.11
N VAL A 23 -10.40 21.27 35.47
CA VAL A 23 -9.23 22.15 35.36
C VAL A 23 -9.19 22.76 33.96
N THR A 24 -9.03 24.08 33.89
CA THR A 24 -8.79 24.80 32.63
C THR A 24 -7.40 25.42 32.64
N ILE A 25 -6.61 25.13 31.61
CA ILE A 25 -5.31 25.77 31.34
C ILE A 25 -5.51 26.66 30.12
N THR A 26 -5.30 27.96 30.24
CA THR A 26 -5.65 28.90 29.16
C THR A 26 -4.63 30.00 28.98
N GLY A 27 -4.50 30.47 27.74
CA GLY A 27 -3.79 31.72 27.43
C GLY A 27 -4.66 32.96 27.66
N ASP A 28 -4.02 34.12 27.52
CA ASP A 28 -4.68 35.42 27.39
C ASP A 28 -5.57 35.46 26.13
N PRO A 29 -6.47 36.45 25.98
CA PRO A 29 -7.13 36.69 24.71
C PRO A 29 -6.11 36.81 23.57
N PHE A 30 -6.40 36.17 22.42
CA PHE A 30 -5.53 36.24 21.26
C PHE A 30 -5.30 37.70 20.85
N ASP A 31 -4.03 38.08 20.69
CA ASP A 31 -3.65 39.36 20.11
C ASP A 31 -3.82 39.33 18.58
N GLY A 32 -3.46 40.43 17.90
CA GLY A 32 -3.54 40.52 16.43
C GLY A 32 -2.68 39.48 15.69
N ASN A 33 -1.70 38.88 16.37
CA ASN A 33 -0.84 37.82 15.86
C ASN A 33 -1.28 36.42 16.30
N ARG A 34 -2.42 36.31 17.01
CA ARG A 34 -2.96 35.07 17.57
C ARG A 34 -1.96 34.30 18.45
N HIS A 35 -1.22 34.99 19.31
CA HIS A 35 -0.39 34.34 20.33
C HIS A 35 -1.24 33.76 21.46
N GLY A 36 -1.13 32.44 21.67
CA GLY A 36 -1.75 31.72 22.78
C GLY A 36 -0.73 31.04 23.72
N LEU A 37 -1.29 30.27 24.65
CA LEU A 37 -0.55 29.41 25.57
C LEU A 37 0.23 28.33 24.81
N HIS A 38 1.44 28.00 25.25
CA HIS A 38 2.12 26.77 24.83
C HIS A 38 2.68 26.02 26.04
N CYS A 39 2.75 24.69 25.94
CA CYS A 39 3.38 23.83 26.95
C CYS A 39 4.36 22.88 26.28
N VAL A 40 5.53 22.70 26.89
CA VAL A 40 6.57 21.79 26.39
C VAL A 40 7.23 21.04 27.53
N ALA A 41 7.31 19.71 27.40
CA ALA A 41 8.19 18.85 28.18
C ALA A 41 9.43 18.59 27.34
N HIS A 42 10.55 19.21 27.72
CA HIS A 42 11.73 19.37 26.87
C HIS A 42 12.92 18.55 27.38
N SER A 43 13.73 17.98 26.48
CA SER A 43 15.06 17.38 26.75
C SER A 43 15.10 16.44 27.95
N GLY A 44 14.40 15.30 27.85
CA GLY A 44 14.29 14.31 28.94
C GLY A 44 13.34 14.72 30.07
N GLY A 45 12.69 15.88 29.98
CA GLY A 45 11.63 16.27 30.92
C GLY A 45 10.40 15.37 30.84
N VAL A 46 9.79 15.10 31.99
CA VAL A 46 8.54 14.33 32.08
C VAL A 46 7.34 15.27 31.94
N GLY A 47 6.49 15.06 30.94
CA GLY A 47 5.23 15.79 30.76
C GLY A 47 4.03 14.94 31.15
N VAL A 48 3.24 15.41 32.12
CA VAL A 48 1.98 14.76 32.52
C VAL A 48 0.88 15.80 32.58
N VAL A 49 -0.08 15.73 31.66
CA VAL A 49 -1.27 16.60 31.66
C VAL A 49 -2.48 15.71 31.40
N ASN A 50 -3.34 15.57 32.41
CA ASN A 50 -4.49 14.68 32.33
C ASN A 50 -5.78 15.41 32.70
N TYR A 51 -6.86 15.09 31.98
CA TYR A 51 -8.23 15.55 32.22
C TYR A 51 -8.36 17.08 32.34
N ALA A 52 -7.55 17.83 31.59
CA ALA A 52 -7.59 19.29 31.55
C ALA A 52 -8.26 19.79 30.27
N ARG A 53 -8.99 20.91 30.39
CA ARG A 53 -9.45 21.69 29.23
C ARG A 53 -8.37 22.72 28.91
N ILE A 54 -7.93 22.77 27.67
CA ILE A 54 -6.91 23.70 27.19
C ILE A 54 -7.56 24.61 26.15
N THR A 55 -7.52 25.92 26.39
CA THR A 55 -8.17 26.90 25.51
C THR A 55 -7.20 28.02 25.13
N ARG A 56 -7.37 28.60 23.94
CA ARG A 56 -6.48 29.68 23.45
C ARG A 56 -5.01 29.24 23.44
N GLY A 57 -4.78 28.02 22.95
CA GLY A 57 -3.46 27.41 22.88
C GLY A 57 -2.77 27.66 21.54
N GLY A 58 -1.48 27.39 21.46
CA GLY A 58 -0.67 27.52 20.26
C GLY A 58 -0.34 28.96 19.90
N GLN A 59 0.78 29.17 19.20
CA GLN A 59 1.14 30.46 18.63
C GLN A 59 1.17 30.35 17.12
N TYR A 60 0.35 31.17 16.47
CA TYR A 60 0.12 31.12 15.03
C TYR A 60 1.43 31.23 14.25
N LYS A 61 1.72 30.24 13.40
CA LYS A 61 2.93 30.12 12.56
C LYS A 61 4.26 30.09 13.32
N VAL A 62 4.28 29.93 14.65
CA VAL A 62 5.54 29.82 15.41
C VAL A 62 5.84 28.34 15.69
N PRO A 63 6.89 27.75 15.08
CA PRO A 63 7.25 26.35 15.34
C PRO A 63 7.61 26.11 16.80
N GLY A 64 7.25 24.93 17.32
CA GLY A 64 7.52 24.53 18.71
C GLY A 64 6.61 25.14 19.76
N LYS A 65 5.64 25.97 19.38
CA LYS A 65 4.71 26.68 20.28
C LYS A 65 3.31 26.10 20.18
N TYR A 66 3.13 24.94 20.81
CA TYR A 66 1.91 24.13 20.75
C TYR A 66 1.24 23.99 22.13
N PRO A 67 -0.07 23.71 22.21
CA PRO A 67 -0.78 23.45 23.46
C PRO A 67 -0.11 22.35 24.30
N LEU A 68 0.26 21.22 23.71
CA LEU A 68 0.92 20.10 24.39
C LEU A 68 2.04 19.53 23.50
N HIS A 69 3.25 19.42 24.04
CA HIS A 69 4.43 19.05 23.25
C HIS A 69 5.41 18.21 24.08
N PHE A 70 5.62 16.95 23.68
CA PHE A 70 6.81 16.19 24.09
C PHE A 70 7.94 16.50 23.11
N HIS A 71 9.01 17.13 23.58
CA HIS A 71 10.11 17.59 22.73
C HIS A 71 11.44 16.96 23.16
N LEU A 72 11.92 16.02 22.36
CA LEU A 72 13.18 15.31 22.56
C LEU A 72 13.27 14.68 23.96
N ALA A 73 12.19 14.01 24.39
CA ALA A 73 12.16 13.34 25.69
C ALA A 73 12.99 12.04 25.70
N GLY A 74 13.34 11.49 24.53
CA GLY A 74 13.88 10.14 24.43
C GLY A 74 12.84 9.12 24.91
N GLU A 75 13.28 8.05 25.58
CA GLU A 75 12.35 7.11 26.21
C GLU A 75 11.67 7.74 27.43
N CYS A 76 10.34 7.87 27.39
CA CYS A 76 9.59 8.44 28.51
C CYS A 76 8.26 7.71 28.78
N LYS A 77 8.34 6.55 29.45
CA LYS A 77 7.15 5.75 29.84
C LYS A 77 6.19 6.48 30.78
N SER A 78 6.69 7.48 31.52
CA SER A 78 5.90 8.31 32.43
C SER A 78 5.25 9.51 31.75
N CYS A 79 5.67 9.85 30.52
CA CYS A 79 5.11 10.97 29.77
C CYS A 79 3.72 10.60 29.24
N GLN A 80 2.73 11.42 29.58
CA GLN A 80 1.35 11.17 29.18
C GLN A 80 0.51 12.44 29.03
N PHE A 81 -0.32 12.45 27.99
CA PHE A 81 -1.40 13.39 27.78
C PHE A 81 -2.70 12.59 27.66
N VAL A 82 -3.51 12.56 28.73
CA VAL A 82 -4.69 11.68 28.80
C VAL A 82 -5.97 12.45 29.08
N GLY A 83 -7.03 12.21 28.28
CA GLY A 83 -8.37 12.70 28.60
C GLY A 83 -8.55 14.22 28.48
N ASN A 84 -7.61 14.94 27.84
CA ASN A 84 -7.68 16.39 27.73
C ASN A 84 -8.69 16.84 26.67
N ALA A 85 -9.15 18.09 26.76
CA ALA A 85 -9.95 18.74 25.72
C ALA A 85 -9.22 20.01 25.27
N ILE A 86 -8.64 20.00 24.07
CA ILE A 86 -8.01 21.16 23.45
C ILE A 86 -9.04 21.80 22.52
N GLU A 87 -9.36 23.07 22.77
CA GLU A 87 -10.25 23.86 21.93
C GLU A 87 -9.63 25.20 21.55
N ASP A 88 -9.92 25.68 20.34
CA ASP A 88 -9.50 26.99 19.82
C ASP A 88 -7.98 27.18 19.95
N SER A 89 -7.23 26.43 19.13
CA SER A 89 -5.78 26.55 19.07
C SER A 89 -5.32 27.16 17.76
N SER A 90 -4.45 28.16 17.84
CA SER A 90 -3.91 28.85 16.66
C SER A 90 -2.74 28.11 15.99
N GLN A 91 -2.41 26.90 16.44
CA GLN A 91 -1.34 26.07 15.90
C GLN A 91 -1.64 24.58 16.18
N ARG A 92 -0.82 23.65 15.65
CA ARG A 92 -0.87 22.20 15.90
C ARG A 92 -1.18 21.85 17.35
N GLY A 93 -1.93 20.78 17.59
CA GLY A 93 -2.51 20.44 18.89
C GLY A 93 -1.58 19.70 19.87
N ILE A 94 -1.37 18.41 19.64
CA ILE A 94 -0.48 17.55 20.44
C ILE A 94 0.66 17.04 19.57
N ILE A 95 1.89 17.28 20.02
CA ILE A 95 3.10 16.95 19.28
C ILE A 95 3.93 15.93 20.07
N VAL A 96 4.32 14.86 19.39
CA VAL A 96 5.30 13.88 19.84
C VAL A 96 6.53 14.03 18.94
N HIS A 97 7.59 14.63 19.48
CA HIS A 97 8.82 14.92 18.75
C HIS A 97 9.99 14.26 19.46
N GLY A 98 10.70 13.36 18.76
CA GLY A 98 11.91 12.67 19.25
C GLY A 98 11.71 12.00 20.61
N SER A 99 10.52 11.45 20.81
CA SER A 99 10.07 10.86 22.07
C SER A 99 9.51 9.47 21.81
N HIS A 100 9.73 8.54 22.74
CA HIS A 100 9.37 7.13 22.60
C HIS A 100 8.59 6.65 23.82
N ARG A 101 7.72 5.64 23.61
CA ARG A 101 6.94 5.00 24.69
C ARG A 101 6.07 5.98 25.50
N THR A 102 5.68 7.12 24.92
CA THR A 102 4.74 8.07 25.54
C THR A 102 3.30 7.61 25.35
N LEU A 103 2.38 8.16 26.15
CA LEU A 103 0.94 7.91 26.06
C LEU A 103 0.18 9.18 25.68
N VAL A 104 -0.44 9.20 24.50
CA VAL A 104 -1.37 10.25 24.05
C VAL A 104 -2.72 9.60 23.84
N SER A 105 -3.61 9.72 24.83
CA SER A 105 -4.83 8.91 24.86
C SER A 105 -6.09 9.67 25.26
N GLU A 106 -7.23 9.33 24.66
CA GLU A 106 -8.55 9.84 25.07
C GLU A 106 -8.67 11.38 25.01
N ASN A 107 -7.79 12.04 24.24
CA ASN A 107 -7.85 13.49 24.08
C ASN A 107 -8.87 13.87 23.02
N VAL A 108 -9.52 15.01 23.23
CA VAL A 108 -10.39 15.64 22.26
C VAL A 108 -9.71 16.90 21.77
N LEU A 109 -9.57 17.03 20.47
CA LEU A 109 -9.05 18.21 19.81
C LEU A 109 -10.14 18.73 18.89
N TYR A 110 -10.58 19.97 19.12
CA TYR A 110 -11.67 20.62 18.40
C TYR A 110 -11.27 22.04 18.04
N ASP A 111 -11.42 22.44 16.78
CA ASP A 111 -11.07 23.80 16.32
C ASP A 111 -9.59 24.19 16.61
N VAL A 112 -8.69 23.25 16.35
CA VAL A 112 -7.24 23.43 16.29
C VAL A 112 -6.87 23.80 14.85
N MET A 113 -5.87 24.66 14.66
CA MET A 113 -5.31 25.00 13.34
C MET A 113 -4.11 24.12 13.01
N GLY A 114 -3.93 23.73 11.74
CA GLY A 114 -2.86 22.82 11.31
C GLY A 114 -3.16 21.38 11.66
N SER A 115 -2.12 20.55 11.79
CA SER A 115 -2.28 19.15 12.19
C SER A 115 -2.62 18.99 13.67
N TYR A 116 -3.61 18.15 13.98
CA TYR A 116 -4.13 18.02 15.35
C TYR A 116 -3.20 17.14 16.22
N LEU A 117 -2.92 15.93 15.76
CA LEU A 117 -1.92 15.01 16.33
C LEU A 117 -0.73 14.95 15.38
N TYR A 118 0.50 15.06 15.90
CA TYR A 118 1.69 15.22 15.07
C TYR A 118 2.89 14.43 15.60
N VAL A 119 3.47 13.55 14.76
CA VAL A 119 4.68 12.77 15.05
C VAL A 119 5.81 13.20 14.12
N GLU A 120 6.83 13.89 14.65
CA GLU A 120 7.60 14.90 13.89
C GLU A 120 8.76 14.41 13.03
N ASP A 121 9.71 13.64 13.58
CA ASP A 121 11.06 13.50 13.00
C ASP A 121 11.30 12.15 12.28
N GLY A 122 10.50 11.12 12.56
CA GLY A 122 10.62 9.79 11.94
C GLY A 122 11.34 8.76 12.81
N ASN A 123 11.97 9.20 13.89
CA ASN A 123 12.60 8.31 14.87
C ASN A 123 11.67 7.90 16.01
N GLU A 124 10.52 8.55 16.20
CA GLU A 124 9.58 8.24 17.28
C GLU A 124 9.06 6.80 17.17
N MET A 125 9.11 6.05 18.27
CA MET A 125 8.78 4.63 18.30
C MET A 125 7.97 4.27 19.54
N GLU A 126 7.10 3.28 19.40
CA GLU A 126 6.34 2.65 20.48
C GLU A 126 5.49 3.63 21.31
N ASN A 127 5.19 4.82 20.78
CA ASN A 127 4.24 5.72 21.41
C ASN A 127 2.82 5.19 21.21
N LYS A 128 1.98 5.36 22.23
CA LYS A 128 0.57 4.96 22.19
C LYS A 128 -0.30 6.17 21.91
N ILE A 129 -0.76 6.30 20.67
CA ILE A 129 -1.64 7.37 20.20
C ILE A 129 -3.01 6.74 19.99
N GLN A 130 -3.84 6.75 21.04
CA GLN A 130 -5.02 5.89 21.08
C GLN A 130 -6.29 6.57 21.61
N TYR A 131 -7.42 6.27 20.99
CA TYR A 131 -8.76 6.75 21.38
C TYR A 131 -8.88 8.29 21.40
N ASN A 132 -8.05 9.00 20.64
CA ASN A 132 -8.16 10.45 20.50
C ASN A 132 -9.22 10.79 19.45
N VAL A 133 -9.86 11.95 19.61
CA VAL A 133 -10.86 12.48 18.68
C VAL A 133 -10.39 13.83 18.16
N ALA A 134 -10.16 13.91 16.85
CA ALA A 134 -9.78 15.13 16.15
C ALA A 134 -10.91 15.56 15.23
N ILE A 135 -11.50 16.73 15.50
CA ILE A 135 -12.66 17.25 14.77
C ILE A 135 -12.35 18.65 14.27
N CYS A 136 -12.26 18.79 12.94
CA CYS A 136 -12.32 20.09 12.32
C CYS A 136 -13.79 20.55 12.19
N PRO A 137 -14.21 21.69 12.77
CA PRO A 137 -15.62 22.10 12.77
C PRO A 137 -16.15 22.42 11.36
N ILE A 138 -15.27 22.87 10.48
CA ILE A 138 -15.57 23.15 9.07
C ILE A 138 -14.73 22.21 8.24
N LYS A 139 -15.35 21.40 7.37
CA LYS A 139 -14.63 20.49 6.46
C LYS A 139 -13.51 21.24 5.74
N ASN A 140 -12.27 20.77 5.91
CA ASN A 140 -11.07 21.39 5.34
C ASN A 140 -10.79 22.85 5.79
N GLY A 141 -11.36 23.29 6.91
CA GLY A 141 -11.26 24.67 7.40
C GLY A 141 -10.07 24.94 8.32
N CYS A 142 -9.43 23.90 8.85
CA CYS A 142 -8.41 24.00 9.91
C CYS A 142 -6.98 24.20 9.37
N LYS A 143 -6.82 24.94 8.28
CA LYS A 143 -5.55 25.09 7.57
C LYS A 143 -4.70 26.25 8.07
N ILE A 144 -3.39 26.08 8.11
CA ILE A 144 -2.43 27.15 8.40
C ILE A 144 -1.27 27.11 7.40
N ALA A 145 -1.20 28.13 6.55
CA ALA A 145 -0.14 28.30 5.55
C ALA A 145 1.18 28.79 6.17
N ASP A 146 2.27 28.73 5.40
CA ASP A 146 3.60 29.26 5.75
C ASP A 146 4.17 28.72 7.08
N THR A 147 3.90 27.46 7.42
CA THR A 147 4.55 26.77 8.55
C THR A 147 5.82 26.04 8.12
N ASP A 148 6.56 25.50 9.09
CA ASP A 148 7.73 24.66 8.84
C ASP A 148 7.39 23.33 8.11
N ASN A 149 6.11 22.94 8.12
CA ASN A 149 5.58 21.83 7.34
C ASN A 149 4.21 22.18 6.74
N VAL A 150 4.23 23.06 5.74
CA VAL A 150 3.01 23.50 5.01
C VAL A 150 2.22 22.33 4.41
N GLN A 151 2.88 21.20 4.14
CA GLN A 151 2.17 20.01 3.66
C GLN A 151 1.24 19.47 4.74
N ALA A 152 1.72 19.24 5.96
CA ALA A 152 0.89 18.72 7.05
C ALA A 152 -0.16 19.70 7.58
N ASP A 153 0.08 21.00 7.42
CA ASP A 153 -0.75 22.02 8.08
C ASP A 153 -1.71 22.75 7.14
N ASP A 154 -1.44 22.75 5.83
CA ASP A 154 -2.28 23.40 4.82
C ASP A 154 -2.63 22.41 3.70
N HIS A 155 -1.69 22.07 2.82
CA HIS A 155 -2.00 21.36 1.57
C HIS A 155 -2.60 19.96 1.81
N GLN A 156 -2.09 19.25 2.81
CA GLN A 156 -2.49 17.93 3.26
C GLN A 156 -2.91 18.01 4.74
N GLN A 157 -3.61 19.08 5.15
CA GLN A 157 -4.06 19.30 6.53
C GLN A 157 -4.67 18.02 7.12
N SER A 158 -4.14 17.58 8.26
CA SER A 158 -4.47 16.26 8.81
C SER A 158 -5.02 16.28 10.23
N GLY A 159 -5.92 15.36 10.54
CA GLY A 159 -6.31 15.08 11.93
C GLY A 159 -5.18 14.38 12.68
N LEU A 160 -4.49 13.46 12.00
CA LEU A 160 -3.29 12.82 12.49
C LEU A 160 -2.26 12.84 11.38
N TRP A 161 -1.14 13.50 11.64
CA TRP A 161 0.04 13.47 10.77
C TRP A 161 1.17 12.70 11.46
N ALA A 162 1.80 11.77 10.75
CA ALA A 162 2.94 11.04 11.27
C ALA A 162 4.05 10.84 10.24
N LEU A 163 5.28 11.18 10.62
CA LEU A 163 6.47 10.78 9.87
C LEU A 163 6.99 9.39 10.26
N SER A 164 6.62 8.90 11.45
CA SER A 164 6.97 7.56 11.91
C SER A 164 5.73 6.69 12.12
N VAL A 165 5.65 5.62 11.34
CA VAL A 165 4.64 4.55 11.46
C VAL A 165 4.97 3.53 12.56
N SER A 166 6.13 3.60 13.19
CA SER A 166 6.56 2.69 14.28
C SER A 166 5.88 2.98 15.63
N ASN A 167 4.69 3.56 15.62
CA ASN A 167 3.89 3.92 16.79
C ASN A 167 2.53 3.22 16.74
N ASP A 168 1.88 3.09 17.88
CA ASP A 168 0.53 2.52 17.98
C ASP A 168 -0.51 3.61 17.71
N PHE A 169 -1.31 3.43 16.67
CA PHE A 169 -2.43 4.26 16.27
C PHE A 169 -3.73 3.47 16.40
N VAL A 170 -4.36 3.55 17.58
CA VAL A 170 -5.47 2.66 17.95
C VAL A 170 -6.73 3.43 18.28
N GLY A 171 -7.85 3.17 17.59
CA GLY A 171 -9.16 3.68 17.98
C GLY A 171 -9.34 5.20 17.84
N ASN A 172 -8.48 5.89 17.07
CA ASN A 172 -8.59 7.33 16.86
C ASN A 172 -9.75 7.65 15.91
N ARG A 173 -10.36 8.82 16.09
CA ARG A 173 -11.48 9.31 15.28
C ARG A 173 -11.10 10.64 14.63
N LEU A 174 -11.10 10.69 13.31
CA LEU A 174 -10.51 11.77 12.52
C LEU A 174 -11.56 12.30 11.52
N VAL A 175 -12.02 13.53 11.77
CA VAL A 175 -13.27 14.04 11.19
C VAL A 175 -13.05 15.39 10.50
N ASN A 176 -13.60 15.52 9.29
CA ASN A 176 -13.69 16.79 8.52
C ASN A 176 -12.34 17.43 8.14
N HIS A 177 -11.24 16.68 8.12
CA HIS A 177 -9.93 17.18 7.69
C HIS A 177 -9.78 17.13 6.16
N TYR A 178 -8.69 17.69 5.61
CA TYR A 178 -8.32 17.38 4.22
C TYR A 178 -8.00 15.90 4.11
N ASN A 179 -7.09 15.42 4.98
CA ASN A 179 -6.83 14.00 5.21
C ASN A 179 -7.12 13.63 6.67
N GLY A 180 -7.73 12.48 6.95
CA GLY A 180 -7.94 12.03 8.33
C GLY A 180 -6.61 11.66 8.99
N PHE A 181 -6.06 10.51 8.59
CA PHE A 181 -4.75 9.99 8.98
C PHE A 181 -3.82 10.08 7.77
N PHE A 182 -2.77 10.90 7.86
CA PHE A 182 -1.75 11.04 6.82
C PHE A 182 -0.36 10.69 7.33
N THR A 183 0.38 9.88 6.59
CA THR A 183 1.84 9.76 6.76
C THR A 183 2.55 10.38 5.58
N GLN A 184 3.64 11.11 5.83
CA GLN A 184 4.39 11.80 4.79
C GLN A 184 5.83 11.30 4.69
N THR A 185 5.99 9.98 4.67
CA THR A 185 7.27 9.28 4.67
C THR A 185 8.09 9.58 3.41
N SER A 186 7.48 9.62 2.23
CA SER A 186 8.23 9.80 0.98
C SER A 186 8.78 11.20 0.76
N ALA A 187 8.18 12.24 1.37
CA ALA A 187 8.71 13.60 1.29
C ALA A 187 9.92 13.80 2.21
N PHE A 188 10.05 12.96 3.26
CA PHE A 188 11.14 12.99 4.22
C PHE A 188 11.69 11.58 4.43
N PRO A 189 12.24 10.94 3.37
CA PRO A 189 12.63 9.53 3.41
C PRO A 189 13.75 9.27 4.42
N HIS A 190 14.55 10.29 4.73
CA HIS A 190 15.67 10.23 5.66
C HIS A 190 15.41 10.95 7.00
N GLY A 191 14.14 11.18 7.34
CA GLY A 191 13.74 11.87 8.57
C GLY A 191 13.87 13.39 8.50
N ARG A 192 13.47 14.04 9.60
CA ARG A 192 13.59 15.49 9.81
C ARG A 192 14.34 15.78 11.11
N GLY A 193 14.58 17.07 11.36
CA GLY A 193 15.09 17.55 12.64
C GLY A 193 16.35 16.82 13.10
N LYS A 194 16.28 16.18 14.27
CA LYS A 194 17.40 15.45 14.88
C LYS A 194 17.60 14.05 14.31
N ALA A 195 16.62 13.51 13.59
CA ALA A 195 16.69 12.22 12.93
C ALA A 195 17.16 12.29 11.46
N ALA A 196 17.30 13.50 10.90
CA ALA A 196 17.71 13.70 9.53
C ALA A 196 19.03 12.97 9.20
N GLY A 197 19.00 12.14 8.16
CA GLY A 197 20.14 11.34 7.72
C GLY A 197 20.45 10.15 8.63
N ARG A 198 19.50 9.69 9.46
CA ARG A 198 19.71 8.58 10.40
C ARG A 198 18.53 7.63 10.52
N VAL A 199 17.52 7.77 9.66
CA VAL A 199 16.33 6.91 9.61
C VAL A 199 15.92 6.66 8.16
N CYS A 200 15.14 5.61 7.93
CA CYS A 200 14.53 5.31 6.63
C CYS A 200 13.02 5.24 6.82
N THR A 201 12.34 6.38 6.73
CA THR A 201 10.94 6.54 7.20
C THR A 201 9.95 5.70 6.40
N MET A 202 10.15 5.58 5.09
CA MET A 202 9.34 4.70 4.21
C MET A 202 9.47 3.22 4.54
N TYR A 203 10.55 2.81 5.22
CA TYR A 203 10.87 1.42 5.51
C TYR A 203 10.70 1.06 6.99
N ALA A 204 10.18 1.99 7.78
CA ALA A 204 9.93 1.79 9.18
C ALA A 204 8.92 0.65 9.41
N PRO A 205 9.20 -0.32 10.31
CA PRO A 205 8.21 -1.31 10.71
C PRO A 205 7.04 -0.64 11.41
N PHE A 206 5.82 -1.09 11.14
CA PHE A 206 4.64 -0.47 11.72
C PHE A 206 4.48 -0.86 13.19
N GLY A 207 4.00 0.07 14.01
CA GLY A 207 3.33 -0.28 15.25
C GLY A 207 1.92 -0.80 14.96
N ARG A 208 1.06 -0.85 15.98
CA ARG A 208 -0.33 -1.28 15.80
C ARG A 208 -1.16 -0.20 15.12
N ILE A 209 -1.79 -0.50 13.99
CA ILE A 209 -2.81 0.36 13.39
C ILE A 209 -4.14 -0.37 13.45
N GLN A 210 -5.02 0.04 14.36
CA GLN A 210 -6.23 -0.73 14.64
C GLN A 210 -7.44 0.13 14.99
N GLY A 211 -8.59 -0.16 14.40
CA GLY A 211 -9.89 0.34 14.84
C GLY A 211 -10.09 1.84 14.71
N ASN A 212 -9.29 2.54 13.88
CA ASN A 212 -9.48 3.97 13.68
C ASN A 212 -10.70 4.21 12.77
N VAL A 213 -11.29 5.39 12.92
CA VAL A 213 -12.44 5.83 12.14
C VAL A 213 -12.09 7.14 11.46
N CYS A 214 -12.11 7.16 10.13
CA CYS A 214 -11.95 8.39 9.35
C CYS A 214 -13.24 8.66 8.59
N HIS A 215 -13.91 9.77 8.90
CA HIS A 215 -15.15 10.10 8.19
C HIS A 215 -15.30 11.59 7.84
N SER A 216 -16.06 11.83 6.78
CA SER A 216 -16.39 13.17 6.28
C SER A 216 -15.18 14.01 5.85
N ASN A 217 -13.99 13.41 5.68
CA ASN A 217 -12.79 14.12 5.22
C ASN A 217 -12.95 14.53 3.74
N GLU A 218 -12.23 15.58 3.32
CA GLU A 218 -12.35 16.09 1.95
C GLU A 218 -11.70 15.18 0.92
N ARG A 219 -10.45 14.77 1.18
CA ARG A 219 -9.70 13.93 0.29
C ARG A 219 -9.58 12.54 0.87
N PHE A 220 -8.50 12.22 1.58
CA PHE A 220 -8.31 10.90 2.14
C PHE A 220 -8.91 10.76 3.54
N GLY A 221 -9.55 9.64 3.86
CA GLY A 221 -9.74 9.27 5.26
C GLY A 221 -8.42 8.78 5.84
N PHE A 222 -8.05 7.56 5.50
CA PHE A 222 -6.74 6.96 5.77
C PHE A 222 -5.79 7.12 4.57
N TYR A 223 -4.56 7.60 4.79
CA TYR A 223 -3.55 7.86 3.75
C TYR A 223 -2.11 7.60 4.23
N LEU A 224 -1.56 6.44 3.88
CA LEU A 224 -0.17 6.09 4.23
C LEU A 224 0.89 6.50 3.20
N ASP A 225 0.58 7.32 2.20
CA ASP A 225 1.54 7.73 1.18
C ASP A 225 2.37 6.57 0.56
N ASN A 226 3.67 6.45 0.86
CA ASN A 226 4.53 5.36 0.39
C ASN A 226 5.24 4.63 1.55
N ASN A 227 4.97 3.34 1.74
CA ASN A 227 5.55 2.54 2.82
C ASN A 227 5.86 1.08 2.40
N PHE A 228 7.07 0.62 2.67
CA PHE A 228 7.52 -0.76 2.44
C PHE A 228 8.32 -1.22 3.68
N PRO A 229 7.64 -1.63 4.76
CA PRO A 229 8.26 -1.94 6.03
C PRO A 229 9.38 -2.99 5.92
N ARG A 230 10.52 -2.74 6.56
CA ARG A 230 11.72 -3.60 6.53
C ARG A 230 12.22 -3.89 7.94
N LYS A 231 13.11 -4.89 8.07
CA LYS A 231 13.79 -5.22 9.33
C LYS A 231 14.93 -4.23 9.59
N LEU A 232 14.57 -3.02 10.03
CA LEU A 232 15.55 -1.96 10.31
C LEU A 232 16.38 -2.25 11.57
N ALA A 233 17.68 -1.94 11.53
CA ALA A 233 18.61 -2.07 12.65
C ALA A 233 18.56 -0.84 13.59
N ARG A 234 17.38 -0.58 14.18
CA ARG A 234 17.14 0.52 15.12
C ARG A 234 16.24 0.09 16.28
N SER A 235 16.32 0.78 17.40
CA SER A 235 15.49 0.53 18.58
C SER A 235 15.27 1.80 19.41
N VAL A 236 14.47 1.72 20.47
CA VAL A 236 14.32 2.84 21.43
C VAL A 236 15.65 3.19 22.08
N GLU A 237 16.52 2.21 22.34
CA GLU A 237 17.85 2.40 22.92
C GLU A 237 18.79 3.17 21.99
N THR A 238 18.61 3.05 20.67
CA THR A 238 19.31 3.88 19.67
C THR A 238 18.58 5.20 19.37
N ASN A 239 17.61 5.58 20.21
CA ASN A 239 16.73 6.74 20.02
C ASN A 239 15.98 6.69 18.67
N GLY A 240 15.66 5.48 18.20
CA GLY A 240 15.00 5.19 16.94
C GLY A 240 15.83 5.48 15.69
N MET A 241 17.15 5.60 15.83
CA MET A 241 18.09 5.91 14.75
C MET A 241 18.91 4.68 14.36
N LEU A 242 19.35 4.66 13.10
CA LEU A 242 20.33 3.72 12.57
C LEU A 242 21.74 4.14 12.99
N SER A 243 22.71 3.21 12.89
CA SER A 243 24.12 3.58 12.94
C SER A 243 24.50 4.41 11.71
N GLU A 244 25.57 5.20 11.83
CA GLU A 244 26.07 5.98 10.67
C GLU A 244 26.51 5.06 9.52
N GLU A 245 27.12 3.92 9.84
CA GLU A 245 27.54 2.92 8.86
C GLU A 245 26.35 2.30 8.12
N ASP A 246 25.30 1.87 8.84
CA ASP A 246 24.12 1.25 8.24
C ASP A 246 23.35 2.23 7.35
N PHE A 247 23.23 3.50 7.79
CA PHE A 247 22.63 4.53 6.94
C PHE A 247 23.52 4.88 5.73
N TRP A 248 24.85 4.91 5.92
CA TRP A 248 25.77 5.18 4.82
C TRP A 248 25.65 4.11 3.73
N HIS A 249 25.66 2.82 4.07
CA HIS A 249 25.45 1.76 3.08
C HIS A 249 24.14 1.91 2.28
N HIS A 250 23.09 2.50 2.85
CA HIS A 250 21.84 2.72 2.12
C HIS A 250 21.95 3.78 1.00
N ILE A 251 22.82 4.78 1.18
CA ILE A 251 22.88 5.95 0.29
C ILE A 251 24.17 6.02 -0.53
N ASP A 252 25.04 5.01 -0.47
CA ASP A 252 26.32 4.96 -1.19
C ASP A 252 26.21 4.71 -2.69
N GLY A 253 25.04 4.25 -3.14
CA GLY A 253 24.75 3.96 -4.52
C GLY A 253 25.47 2.70 -5.04
N ASN A 254 26.15 1.94 -4.19
CA ASN A 254 26.76 0.68 -4.55
C ASN A 254 25.74 -0.47 -4.32
N PRO A 255 25.33 -1.20 -5.37
CA PRO A 255 24.33 -2.27 -5.22
C PRO A 255 24.84 -3.52 -4.48
N HIS A 256 26.12 -3.56 -4.09
CA HIS A 256 26.74 -4.69 -3.37
C HIS A 256 27.04 -4.39 -1.89
N THR A 257 26.80 -3.16 -1.44
CA THR A 257 26.78 -2.81 -0.02
C THR A 257 25.34 -2.87 0.47
N PHE A 258 25.14 -3.37 1.69
CA PHE A 258 23.81 -3.67 2.20
C PHE A 258 23.57 -2.92 3.51
N SER A 259 22.41 -2.31 3.57
CA SER A 259 21.83 -1.66 4.73
C SER A 259 20.58 -2.42 5.20
N SER A 260 20.26 -2.29 6.49
CA SER A 260 18.96 -2.71 7.02
C SER A 260 17.79 -1.97 6.34
N CYS A 261 18.06 -0.81 5.74
CA CYS A 261 17.09 -0.06 4.93
C CYS A 261 16.81 -0.68 3.57
N ASP A 262 17.55 -1.66 3.07
CA ASP A 262 17.42 -2.16 1.70
C ASP A 262 16.40 -3.28 1.56
N ALA A 263 15.87 -3.45 0.34
CA ALA A 263 14.80 -4.42 0.05
C ALA A 263 15.27 -5.86 0.22
N PHE A 264 16.58 -6.10 0.15
CA PHE A 264 17.19 -7.41 0.28
C PHE A 264 18.22 -7.44 1.39
N THR A 265 18.36 -8.60 2.02
CA THR A 265 19.55 -8.92 2.80
C THR A 265 20.75 -9.16 1.88
N ALA A 266 21.95 -9.25 2.46
CA ALA A 266 23.17 -9.60 1.71
C ALA A 266 23.10 -11.00 1.06
N SER A 267 22.23 -11.90 1.53
CA SER A 267 21.98 -13.21 0.92
C SER A 267 20.91 -13.18 -0.19
N GLY A 268 20.29 -12.02 -0.43
CA GLY A 268 19.25 -11.84 -1.46
C GLY A 268 17.84 -12.20 -0.99
N GLU A 269 17.65 -12.45 0.30
CA GLU A 269 16.32 -12.67 0.88
C GLU A 269 15.55 -11.34 0.95
N ASP A 270 14.23 -11.40 0.79
CA ASP A 270 13.34 -10.26 0.98
C ASP A 270 13.41 -9.77 2.43
N ASN A 271 13.81 -8.51 2.62
CA ASN A 271 13.96 -7.88 3.93
C ASN A 271 12.65 -7.26 4.47
N GLY A 272 11.52 -7.50 3.79
CA GLY A 272 10.20 -7.01 4.16
C GLY A 272 9.70 -7.54 5.51
N VAL A 273 8.84 -6.75 6.17
CA VAL A 273 8.15 -7.11 7.42
C VAL A 273 6.66 -6.93 7.24
N SER A 274 5.90 -8.01 7.35
CA SER A 274 4.45 -7.90 7.21
C SER A 274 3.80 -7.16 8.38
N SER A 275 2.92 -6.21 8.08
CA SER A 275 2.15 -5.43 9.04
C SER A 275 0.65 -5.52 8.72
N VAL A 276 -0.21 -5.19 9.70
CA VAL A 276 -1.66 -5.24 9.54
C VAL A 276 -2.28 -3.92 9.96
N VAL A 277 -3.14 -3.39 9.11
CA VAL A 277 -4.11 -2.34 9.42
C VAL A 277 -5.45 -3.03 9.63
N GLU A 278 -5.92 -3.01 10.87
CA GLU A 278 -7.02 -3.86 11.32
C GLU A 278 -8.26 -3.04 11.71
N ASP A 279 -9.47 -3.52 11.40
CA ASP A 279 -10.75 -2.95 11.85
C ASP A 279 -10.99 -1.48 11.47
N GLN A 280 -10.36 -1.00 10.41
CA GLN A 280 -10.47 0.38 9.97
C GLN A 280 -11.87 0.68 9.39
N LEU A 281 -12.44 1.82 9.76
CA LEU A 281 -13.74 2.29 9.26
C LEU A 281 -13.61 3.62 8.53
N GLU A 282 -13.99 3.63 7.26
CA GLU A 282 -13.82 4.79 6.36
C GLU A 282 -15.17 5.19 5.78
N ILE A 283 -15.63 6.42 6.03
CA ILE A 283 -17.00 6.84 5.68
C ILE A 283 -17.02 8.20 4.96
N GLY A 284 -17.55 8.23 3.73
CA GLY A 284 -17.83 9.47 3.00
C GLY A 284 -16.59 10.31 2.68
N ASN A 285 -15.43 9.68 2.52
CA ASN A 285 -14.20 10.33 2.04
C ASN A 285 -14.17 10.28 0.51
N SER A 286 -13.41 11.17 -0.14
CA SER A 286 -13.13 11.00 -1.56
C SER A 286 -12.31 9.72 -1.77
N PHE A 287 -11.24 9.56 -1.00
CA PHE A 287 -10.34 8.42 -1.11
C PHE A 287 -10.06 7.83 0.27
N SER A 288 -9.65 6.58 0.32
CA SER A 288 -8.99 5.96 1.47
C SER A 288 -7.97 4.97 0.93
N GLY A 289 -6.80 4.81 1.55
CA GLY A 289 -5.75 3.90 1.07
C GLY A 289 -4.36 4.56 1.07
N GLN A 290 -3.63 4.44 -0.03
CA GLN A 290 -2.28 4.99 -0.19
C GLN A 290 -1.81 5.03 -1.66
N TYR A 291 -0.57 5.47 -1.89
CA TYR A 291 0.03 5.42 -3.22
C TYR A 291 0.85 4.15 -3.43
N ALA A 292 1.91 3.93 -2.64
CA ALA A 292 2.67 2.70 -2.69
C ALA A 292 2.71 2.01 -1.31
N LEU A 293 2.40 0.72 -1.28
CA LEU A 293 2.40 -0.05 -0.03
C LEU A 293 2.77 -1.49 -0.33
N GLY A 294 3.84 -1.95 0.30
CA GLY A 294 4.24 -3.36 0.30
C GLY A 294 4.14 -3.94 1.69
N ASP A 295 3.97 -5.25 1.79
CA ASP A 295 4.01 -5.97 3.07
C ASP A 295 2.97 -5.50 4.12
N VAL A 296 1.85 -4.90 3.70
CA VAL A 296 0.79 -4.48 4.64
C VAL A 296 -0.56 -5.03 4.21
N GLN A 297 -1.24 -5.71 5.13
CA GLN A 297 -2.60 -6.21 4.97
C GLN A 297 -3.62 -5.22 5.52
N PHE A 298 -4.71 -5.03 4.77
CA PHE A 298 -5.96 -4.47 5.28
C PHE A 298 -6.88 -5.60 5.73
N LEU A 299 -7.06 -5.74 7.05
CA LEU A 299 -7.87 -6.78 7.67
C LEU A 299 -9.16 -6.17 8.23
N ARG A 300 -10.32 -6.70 7.82
CA ARG A 300 -11.64 -6.21 8.25
C ARG A 300 -11.83 -4.72 7.99
N TRP A 301 -11.31 -4.26 6.86
CA TRP A 301 -11.51 -2.91 6.35
C TRP A 301 -12.98 -2.71 5.99
N HIS A 302 -13.57 -1.61 6.42
CA HIS A 302 -14.94 -1.27 6.08
C HIS A 302 -15.02 0.12 5.45
N ALA A 303 -15.28 0.16 4.14
CA ALA A 303 -15.49 1.39 3.40
C ALA A 303 -16.98 1.59 3.12
N ILE A 304 -17.52 2.76 3.51
CA ILE A 304 -18.92 3.12 3.30
C ILE A 304 -18.98 4.45 2.53
N ASN A 305 -19.57 4.42 1.33
CA ASN A 305 -19.82 5.63 0.52
C ASN A 305 -18.57 6.47 0.23
N ASN A 306 -17.37 5.86 0.21
CA ASN A 306 -16.16 6.54 -0.25
C ASN A 306 -16.11 6.50 -1.79
N LEU A 307 -15.75 7.60 -2.46
CA LEU A 307 -15.66 7.62 -3.94
C LEU A 307 -14.71 6.52 -4.45
N HIS A 308 -13.61 6.32 -3.72
CA HIS A 308 -12.78 5.12 -3.76
C HIS A 308 -12.59 4.52 -2.35
N GLY A 309 -13.00 3.26 -2.16
CA GLY A 309 -12.92 2.58 -0.86
C GLY A 309 -11.50 2.16 -0.48
N ILE A 310 -10.70 1.78 -1.46
CA ILE A 310 -9.23 1.69 -1.42
C ILE A 310 -8.68 2.33 -2.70
N TYR A 311 -7.67 3.16 -2.53
CA TYR A 311 -6.84 3.77 -3.55
C TYR A 311 -5.43 3.24 -3.35
N TRP A 312 -4.83 2.57 -4.32
CA TRP A 312 -3.56 1.85 -4.21
C TRP A 312 -2.89 1.81 -5.58
N LYS A 313 -1.69 2.37 -5.74
CA LYS A 313 -0.99 2.41 -7.04
C LYS A 313 0.07 1.34 -7.21
N GLU A 314 0.86 1.07 -6.17
CA GLU A 314 1.97 0.10 -6.24
C GLU A 314 2.03 -0.83 -5.04
N THR A 315 2.31 -2.10 -5.30
CA THR A 315 2.55 -3.11 -4.27
C THR A 315 3.53 -4.19 -4.74
N LYS A 316 3.81 -5.13 -3.84
CA LYS A 316 4.58 -6.36 -4.07
C LYS A 316 3.87 -7.54 -3.38
N ALA A 317 4.28 -8.76 -3.73
CA ALA A 317 3.92 -9.94 -2.96
C ALA A 317 4.38 -9.82 -1.49
N MET A 318 3.67 -10.46 -0.56
CA MET A 318 3.98 -10.42 0.88
C MET A 318 5.27 -11.20 1.18
N ALA A 319 6.20 -10.58 1.91
CA ALA A 319 7.48 -11.19 2.29
C ALA A 319 7.35 -12.23 3.42
N SER A 320 6.43 -12.05 4.37
CA SER A 320 6.39 -12.87 5.59
C SER A 320 5.39 -14.04 5.50
N PRO A 321 5.78 -15.27 5.90
CA PRO A 321 4.84 -16.37 6.10
C PRO A 321 3.81 -16.01 7.19
N GLY A 322 2.52 -16.06 6.87
CA GLY A 322 1.42 -15.87 7.83
C GLY A 322 0.47 -14.71 7.53
N VAL A 323 0.92 -13.68 6.80
CA VAL A 323 0.03 -12.67 6.20
C VAL A 323 -0.13 -13.00 4.72
N THR A 324 -1.25 -13.62 4.39
CA THR A 324 -1.46 -14.24 3.08
C THR A 324 -2.27 -13.41 2.11
N ALA A 325 -2.84 -12.28 2.56
CA ALA A 325 -3.72 -11.47 1.73
C ALA A 325 -3.47 -9.97 1.94
N HIS A 326 -3.53 -9.19 0.87
CA HIS A 326 -3.46 -7.72 0.93
C HIS A 326 -4.75 -7.13 1.47
N ILE A 327 -5.89 -7.72 1.10
CA ILE A 327 -7.20 -7.32 1.60
C ILE A 327 -7.92 -8.59 2.08
N LYS A 328 -8.30 -8.60 3.36
CA LYS A 328 -8.89 -9.78 4.00
C LYS A 328 -10.13 -9.42 4.81
N ASP A 329 -11.16 -10.25 4.72
CA ASP A 329 -12.39 -10.18 5.52
C ASP A 329 -13.05 -8.79 5.49
N SER A 330 -12.93 -8.08 4.37
CA SER A 330 -13.25 -6.67 4.24
C SER A 330 -14.61 -6.44 3.58
N THR A 331 -15.19 -5.26 3.78
CA THR A 331 -16.48 -4.88 3.21
C THR A 331 -16.39 -3.52 2.54
N PHE A 332 -16.88 -3.45 1.31
CA PHE A 332 -17.05 -2.22 0.54
C PHE A 332 -18.54 -2.04 0.28
N GLU A 333 -19.17 -1.10 0.98
CA GLU A 333 -20.60 -0.84 0.89
C GLU A 333 -20.85 0.54 0.26
N TRP A 334 -21.74 0.56 -0.73
CA TRP A 334 -22.33 1.79 -1.23
C TRP A 334 -23.82 1.82 -0.94
N ILE A 335 -24.19 2.67 0.02
CA ILE A 335 -25.57 2.90 0.43
C ILE A 335 -26.16 3.97 -0.50
N SER A 336 -27.08 3.54 -1.36
CA SER A 336 -27.66 4.41 -2.38
C SER A 336 -28.65 5.43 -1.80
N SER A 337 -28.88 6.51 -2.55
CA SER A 337 -29.87 7.54 -2.24
C SER A 337 -31.32 7.05 -2.29
N TRP A 338 -31.59 5.90 -2.92
CA TRP A 338 -32.90 5.24 -2.93
C TRP A 338 -33.20 4.55 -1.60
N ASP A 339 -32.16 4.13 -0.87
CA ASP A 339 -32.28 3.37 0.36
C ASP A 339 -32.33 4.26 1.61
N HIS A 340 -31.79 5.48 1.57
CA HIS A 340 -31.82 6.41 2.72
C HIS A 340 -31.52 7.89 2.38
N SER A 341 -32.55 8.75 2.40
CA SER A 341 -32.43 10.19 2.07
C SER A 341 -31.56 11.00 3.05
N GLU A 342 -31.50 10.60 4.33
CA GLU A 342 -30.66 11.26 5.34
C GLU A 342 -29.16 11.05 5.11
N ILE A 343 -28.76 9.88 4.61
CA ILE A 343 -27.35 9.57 4.31
C ILE A 343 -26.86 10.48 3.18
N ARG A 344 -27.70 10.71 2.15
CA ARG A 344 -27.38 11.66 1.07
C ARG A 344 -27.10 13.06 1.61
N ARG A 345 -27.89 13.53 2.59
CA ARG A 345 -27.72 14.85 3.20
C ARG A 345 -26.42 14.96 4.01
N ILE A 346 -26.02 13.87 4.68
CA ILE A 346 -24.83 13.85 5.56
C ILE A 346 -23.53 13.62 4.76
N LEU A 347 -23.57 12.76 3.73
CA LEU A 347 -22.37 12.32 2.99
C LEU A 347 -22.19 13.02 1.63
N GLY A 348 -23.17 13.79 1.14
CA GLY A 348 -23.03 14.60 -0.09
C GLY A 348 -22.80 13.78 -1.38
N SER A 349 -23.26 12.53 -1.42
CA SER A 349 -22.76 11.49 -2.33
C SER A 349 -23.38 11.51 -3.75
N PRO A 350 -22.62 11.17 -4.81
CA PRO A 350 -23.11 10.92 -6.18
C PRO A 350 -24.01 9.67 -6.26
N GLU A 351 -24.62 9.40 -7.43
CA GLU A 351 -25.56 8.26 -7.61
C GLU A 351 -24.92 6.87 -7.43
N ALA A 352 -23.61 6.74 -7.65
CA ALA A 352 -22.85 5.49 -7.48
C ALA A 352 -21.37 5.77 -7.14
N GLY A 353 -20.70 4.80 -6.50
CA GLY A 353 -19.25 4.83 -6.25
C GLY A 353 -18.46 4.55 -7.53
N VAL A 354 -17.27 5.12 -7.68
CA VAL A 354 -16.50 4.98 -8.95
C VAL A 354 -15.77 3.64 -9.00
N ALA A 355 -14.93 3.36 -8.01
CA ALA A 355 -14.26 2.08 -7.85
C ALA A 355 -14.12 1.73 -6.36
N ALA A 356 -14.63 0.60 -5.91
CA ALA A 356 -14.48 0.20 -4.51
C ALA A 356 -13.00 -0.06 -4.15
N ILE A 357 -12.30 -0.80 -5.01
CA ILE A 357 -10.84 -0.94 -4.99
C ILE A 357 -10.31 -0.39 -6.31
N ALA A 358 -9.69 0.78 -6.26
CA ALA A 358 -8.74 1.21 -7.28
C ALA A 358 -7.38 0.63 -6.89
N GLY A 359 -7.07 -0.52 -7.46
CA GLY A 359 -6.02 -1.41 -7.01
C GLY A 359 -4.67 -1.18 -7.71
N PRO A 360 -3.60 -1.72 -7.11
CA PRO A 360 -2.24 -1.45 -7.55
C PRO A 360 -1.92 -2.07 -8.92
N GLY A 361 -0.97 -1.44 -9.61
CA GLY A 361 -0.07 -2.14 -10.51
C GLY A 361 1.19 -2.58 -9.76
N GLY A 362 2.06 -3.33 -10.42
CA GLY A 362 3.29 -3.82 -9.81
C GLY A 362 3.67 -5.20 -10.31
N LEU A 363 4.47 -5.89 -9.50
CA LEU A 363 4.97 -7.23 -9.75
C LEU A 363 4.42 -8.18 -8.69
N GLY A 364 3.82 -9.28 -9.14
CA GLY A 364 3.46 -10.41 -8.29
C GLY A 364 1.99 -10.46 -7.86
N ALA A 365 1.70 -11.36 -6.94
CA ALA A 365 0.36 -11.65 -6.47
C ALA A 365 -0.22 -10.54 -5.57
N PHE A 366 -1.43 -10.09 -5.86
CA PHE A 366 -2.25 -9.21 -5.03
C PHE A 366 -3.52 -9.94 -4.60
N ILE A 367 -3.59 -10.31 -3.32
CA ILE A 367 -4.59 -11.27 -2.85
C ILE A 367 -5.73 -10.55 -2.12
N ILE A 368 -6.97 -10.85 -2.52
CA ILE A 368 -8.22 -10.39 -1.94
C ILE A 368 -9.01 -11.62 -1.48
N GLU A 369 -9.22 -11.74 -0.17
CA GLU A 369 -9.86 -12.89 0.47
C GLU A 369 -11.05 -12.45 1.35
N GLY A 370 -12.14 -13.23 1.34
CA GLY A 370 -13.27 -13.05 2.27
C GLY A 370 -13.97 -11.69 2.15
N THR A 371 -13.89 -11.06 0.98
CA THR A 371 -14.29 -9.66 0.80
C THR A 371 -15.71 -9.55 0.20
N THR A 372 -16.50 -8.61 0.71
CA THR A 372 -17.87 -8.37 0.27
C THR A 372 -18.00 -7.01 -0.39
N PHE A 373 -18.55 -7.00 -1.61
CA PHE A 373 -18.91 -5.78 -2.32
C PHE A 373 -20.43 -5.65 -2.33
N LYS A 374 -20.94 -4.50 -1.88
CA LYS A 374 -22.38 -4.31 -1.65
C LYS A 374 -22.90 -2.99 -2.19
N GLY A 375 -24.07 -3.03 -2.82
CA GLY A 375 -24.82 -1.85 -3.25
C GLY A 375 -24.38 -1.31 -4.60
N HIS A 376 -24.61 -0.01 -4.82
CA HIS A 376 -24.46 0.63 -6.14
C HIS A 376 -23.02 1.05 -6.45
N LEU A 377 -22.27 0.18 -7.13
CA LEU A 377 -20.87 0.41 -7.50
C LEU A 377 -20.72 0.49 -9.02
N GLY A 378 -19.92 1.44 -9.50
CA GLY A 378 -19.48 1.49 -10.89
C GLY A 378 -18.53 0.34 -11.20
N THR A 379 -17.43 0.24 -10.43
CA THR A 379 -16.48 -0.87 -10.47
C THR A 379 -16.21 -1.39 -9.06
N ALA A 380 -16.14 -2.71 -8.88
CA ALA A 380 -15.74 -3.29 -7.60
C ALA A 380 -14.21 -3.35 -7.48
N ILE A 381 -13.52 -4.03 -8.42
CA ILE A 381 -12.07 -4.15 -8.41
C ILE A 381 -11.51 -3.64 -9.75
N ALA A 382 -10.73 -2.57 -9.70
CA ALA A 382 -10.08 -2.02 -10.88
C ALA A 382 -8.56 -2.21 -10.76
N ALA A 383 -7.95 -2.90 -11.71
CA ALA A 383 -6.51 -3.15 -11.69
C ALA A 383 -5.70 -2.00 -12.28
N ASN A 384 -4.42 -1.95 -11.94
CA ASN A 384 -3.43 -1.05 -12.54
C ASN A 384 -3.82 0.43 -12.44
N GLN A 385 -4.18 0.91 -11.25
CA GLN A 385 -4.44 2.33 -11.05
C GLN A 385 -3.22 3.20 -11.38
N HIS A 386 -3.37 4.11 -12.34
CA HIS A 386 -2.31 5.01 -12.84
C HIS A 386 -1.04 4.28 -13.31
N CYS A 387 -1.07 2.97 -13.48
CA CYS A 387 0.15 2.22 -13.71
C CYS A 387 0.76 2.52 -15.10
N GLY A 388 2.07 2.76 -15.16
CA GLY A 388 2.79 3.04 -16.41
C GLY A 388 2.87 4.53 -16.75
N LEU A 389 2.33 5.41 -15.90
CA LEU A 389 2.51 6.85 -16.01
C LEU A 389 3.80 7.30 -15.29
N THR A 390 4.38 8.40 -15.75
CA THR A 390 5.57 8.99 -15.13
C THR A 390 5.29 9.37 -13.67
N GLY A 391 6.13 8.88 -12.75
CA GLY A 391 5.99 9.15 -11.31
C GLY A 391 5.01 8.25 -10.57
N THR A 392 4.47 7.22 -11.24
CA THR A 392 3.65 6.17 -10.61
C THR A 392 4.31 4.82 -10.88
N GLY A 393 4.92 4.25 -9.85
CA GLY A 393 5.97 3.24 -9.95
C GLY A 393 5.53 1.79 -10.21
N GLY A 394 4.41 1.47 -10.83
CA GLY A 394 4.11 0.05 -11.12
C GLY A 394 4.73 -0.46 -12.44
N LEU A 395 5.11 -1.75 -12.51
CA LEU A 395 5.38 -2.46 -13.78
C LEU A 395 4.11 -2.97 -14.48
N CYS A 396 2.96 -2.79 -13.85
CA CYS A 396 1.64 -3.04 -14.44
C CYS A 396 1.37 -4.50 -14.78
N THR A 397 2.05 -5.42 -14.11
CA THR A 397 1.89 -6.87 -14.27
C THR A 397 1.38 -7.57 -12.99
N PRO A 398 0.42 -7.03 -12.23
CA PRO A 398 -0.09 -7.71 -11.04
C PRO A 398 -0.92 -8.94 -11.42
N GLU A 399 -0.87 -9.97 -10.59
CA GLU A 399 -1.81 -11.08 -10.60
C GLU A 399 -2.79 -10.93 -9.42
N TYR A 400 -4.03 -10.53 -9.71
CA TYR A 400 -5.09 -10.38 -8.72
C TYR A 400 -5.68 -11.73 -8.37
N LEU A 401 -5.62 -12.12 -7.11
CA LEU A 401 -6.11 -13.41 -6.63
C LEU A 401 -7.35 -13.24 -5.78
N LEU A 402 -8.45 -13.86 -6.23
CA LEU A 402 -9.76 -13.73 -5.61
C LEU A 402 -10.17 -15.03 -4.94
N LYS A 403 -10.56 -14.94 -3.68
CA LYS A 403 -11.07 -16.06 -2.89
C LYS A 403 -12.19 -15.61 -1.96
N ASP A 404 -13.24 -16.40 -1.87
CA ASP A 404 -14.41 -16.17 -1.01
C ASP A 404 -15.03 -14.77 -1.21
N ILE A 405 -15.12 -14.30 -2.46
CA ILE A 405 -15.69 -12.99 -2.78
C ILE A 405 -17.21 -13.06 -2.84
N ARG A 406 -17.87 -12.16 -2.10
CA ARG A 406 -19.33 -12.01 -2.11
C ARG A 406 -19.76 -10.81 -2.94
N TRP A 407 -20.47 -11.09 -4.02
CA TRP A 407 -21.01 -10.10 -4.95
C TRP A 407 -22.47 -9.75 -4.60
N GLU A 408 -22.67 -8.74 -3.75
CA GLU A 408 -23.98 -8.17 -3.39
C GLU A 408 -24.21 -6.81 -4.09
N VAL A 409 -23.79 -6.73 -5.34
CA VAL A 409 -23.77 -5.50 -6.17
C VAL A 409 -24.90 -5.48 -7.18
N ASN A 410 -25.23 -4.29 -7.70
CA ASN A 410 -26.23 -4.15 -8.76
C ASN A 410 -25.76 -4.78 -10.10
N PRO A 411 -26.69 -5.19 -10.98
CA PRO A 411 -26.32 -5.88 -12.24
C PRO A 411 -25.40 -5.11 -13.18
N SER A 412 -25.37 -3.78 -13.10
CA SER A 412 -24.51 -2.95 -13.96
C SER A 412 -23.10 -2.69 -13.39
N THR A 413 -22.76 -3.28 -12.23
CA THR A 413 -21.42 -3.17 -11.66
C THR A 413 -20.41 -3.97 -12.47
N LYS A 414 -19.31 -3.32 -12.85
CA LYS A 414 -18.10 -4.02 -13.30
C LYS A 414 -17.46 -4.69 -12.09
N ARG A 415 -17.45 -6.02 -12.04
CA ARG A 415 -16.82 -6.76 -10.92
C ARG A 415 -15.31 -6.61 -10.98
N ILE A 416 -14.76 -6.76 -12.17
CA ILE A 416 -13.35 -6.50 -12.47
C ILE A 416 -13.23 -5.48 -13.61
N LYS A 417 -12.10 -4.78 -13.66
CA LYS A 417 -11.73 -3.85 -14.74
C LYS A 417 -10.24 -3.89 -14.99
N PHE A 418 -9.84 -3.95 -16.26
CA PHE A 418 -8.44 -3.89 -16.65
C PHE A 418 -8.03 -2.44 -16.92
N GLY A 419 -7.07 -1.93 -16.14
CA GLY A 419 -6.63 -0.54 -16.21
C GLY A 419 -7.60 0.44 -15.56
N PHE A 420 -7.06 1.40 -14.82
CA PHE A 420 -7.85 2.42 -14.14
C PHE A 420 -7.08 3.72 -14.02
N SER A 421 -7.79 4.87 -14.16
CA SER A 421 -7.18 6.20 -14.18
C SER A 421 -5.95 6.26 -15.09
N ASP A 422 -6.15 6.03 -16.39
CA ASP A 422 -5.10 6.01 -17.43
C ASP A 422 -3.99 4.94 -17.26
N GLY A 423 -4.14 4.03 -16.31
CA GLY A 423 -3.18 2.94 -16.14
C GLY A 423 -3.30 1.83 -17.18
N ASN A 424 -2.16 1.20 -17.49
CA ASN A 424 -2.06 0.16 -18.51
C ASN A 424 -3.03 -1.01 -18.23
N SER A 425 -3.79 -1.42 -19.24
CA SER A 425 -4.82 -2.45 -19.15
C SER A 425 -4.42 -3.82 -19.72
N VAL A 426 -3.20 -3.97 -20.25
CA VAL A 426 -2.83 -5.14 -21.06
C VAL A 426 -2.45 -6.34 -20.18
N LEU A 427 -1.58 -6.14 -19.20
CA LEU A 427 -0.98 -7.21 -18.41
C LEU A 427 -1.63 -7.59 -17.06
N PRO A 428 -2.60 -6.87 -16.47
CA PRO A 428 -3.26 -7.37 -15.27
C PRO A 428 -4.06 -8.64 -15.59
N ILE A 429 -3.98 -9.61 -14.68
CA ILE A 429 -4.78 -10.85 -14.72
C ILE A 429 -5.53 -11.01 -13.40
N PHE A 430 -6.74 -11.56 -13.48
CA PHE A 430 -7.52 -11.98 -12.32
C PHE A 430 -7.59 -13.51 -12.32
N THR A 431 -7.24 -14.15 -11.21
CA THR A 431 -7.33 -15.60 -11.00
C THR A 431 -8.18 -15.86 -9.76
N SER A 432 -8.92 -16.95 -9.75
CA SER A 432 -9.70 -17.39 -8.60
C SER A 432 -9.45 -18.85 -8.24
N PHE A 433 -9.58 -19.16 -6.95
CA PHE A 433 -9.52 -20.52 -6.41
C PHE A 433 -10.90 -21.15 -6.19
N ASP A 434 -11.96 -20.38 -6.45
CA ASP A 434 -13.37 -20.74 -6.25
C ASP A 434 -14.24 -20.00 -7.29
N ASP A 435 -15.55 -19.90 -7.04
CA ASP A 435 -16.51 -19.27 -7.95
C ASP A 435 -16.50 -17.73 -7.89
N SER A 436 -15.50 -17.09 -7.25
CA SER A 436 -15.39 -15.63 -7.16
C SER A 436 -15.26 -14.96 -8.53
N LEU A 437 -14.70 -15.66 -9.52
CA LEU A 437 -14.69 -15.26 -10.94
C LEU A 437 -15.73 -16.01 -11.77
N MET A 438 -16.87 -16.34 -11.16
CA MET A 438 -17.96 -17.09 -11.79
C MET A 438 -17.47 -18.46 -12.25
N SER A 439 -17.57 -18.79 -13.54
CA SER A 439 -17.14 -20.09 -14.07
C SER A 439 -15.69 -20.13 -14.55
N TYR A 440 -14.93 -19.05 -14.36
CA TYR A 440 -13.56 -18.93 -14.89
C TYR A 440 -12.53 -19.13 -13.77
N ALA A 441 -11.49 -19.92 -14.06
CA ALA A 441 -10.31 -20.01 -13.20
C ALA A 441 -9.48 -18.72 -13.28
N SER A 442 -9.40 -18.12 -14.47
CA SER A 442 -8.74 -16.84 -14.70
C SER A 442 -9.43 -16.01 -15.77
N VAL A 443 -9.32 -14.68 -15.66
CA VAL A 443 -9.71 -13.71 -16.68
C VAL A 443 -8.55 -12.76 -16.93
N ALA A 444 -8.13 -12.65 -18.19
CA ALA A 444 -7.10 -11.72 -18.63
C ALA A 444 -7.70 -10.62 -19.52
N SER A 445 -6.94 -9.55 -19.72
CA SER A 445 -7.28 -8.49 -20.67
C SER A 445 -7.52 -9.04 -22.08
N SER A 446 -8.50 -8.47 -22.78
CA SER A 446 -8.80 -8.81 -24.18
C SER A 446 -7.66 -8.50 -25.16
N ALA A 447 -6.69 -7.68 -24.73
CA ALA A 447 -5.48 -7.39 -25.50
C ALA A 447 -4.52 -8.59 -25.63
N GLN A 448 -4.58 -9.56 -24.71
CA GLN A 448 -3.70 -10.74 -24.66
C GLN A 448 -4.20 -11.87 -25.56
N THR A 449 -4.31 -11.56 -26.86
CA THR A 449 -5.00 -12.43 -27.83
C THR A 449 -4.39 -13.81 -28.02
N HIS A 450 -3.10 -14.03 -27.68
CA HIS A 450 -2.46 -15.36 -27.74
C HIS A 450 -3.16 -16.41 -26.86
N LEU A 451 -3.88 -15.97 -25.83
CA LEU A 451 -4.65 -16.85 -24.96
C LEU A 451 -5.80 -17.55 -25.69
N LEU A 452 -6.34 -16.97 -26.78
CA LEU A 452 -7.39 -17.61 -27.57
C LEU A 452 -6.92 -18.87 -28.30
N GLY A 453 -5.60 -19.08 -28.40
CA GLY A 453 -5.00 -20.32 -28.88
C GLY A 453 -4.90 -21.43 -27.83
N LEU A 454 -5.25 -21.16 -26.57
CA LEU A 454 -5.23 -22.15 -25.49
C LEU A 454 -6.59 -22.86 -25.36
N PRO A 455 -6.61 -24.19 -25.16
CA PRO A 455 -7.85 -24.90 -24.84
C PRO A 455 -8.51 -24.33 -23.59
N GLY A 456 -9.81 -24.07 -23.66
CA GLY A 456 -10.59 -23.58 -22.51
C GLY A 456 -10.54 -22.06 -22.29
N CYS A 457 -9.93 -21.30 -23.19
CA CYS A 457 -9.94 -19.83 -23.17
C CYS A 457 -10.83 -19.26 -24.29
N ALA A 458 -11.66 -18.27 -23.96
CA ALA A 458 -12.52 -17.57 -24.92
C ALA A 458 -12.85 -16.15 -24.46
N MET A 459 -13.31 -15.29 -25.38
CA MET A 459 -13.89 -14.00 -25.00
C MET A 459 -15.10 -14.21 -24.09
N THR A 460 -15.11 -13.53 -22.95
CA THR A 460 -16.24 -13.59 -21.99
C THR A 460 -17.50 -12.97 -22.60
N ASN A 461 -17.35 -11.88 -23.36
CA ASN A 461 -18.43 -10.98 -23.79
C ASN A 461 -19.32 -10.51 -22.62
N ASP A 462 -18.77 -10.51 -21.40
CA ASP A 462 -19.45 -10.08 -20.19
C ASP A 462 -18.91 -8.71 -19.75
N PRO A 463 -19.71 -7.63 -19.82
CA PRO A 463 -19.31 -6.31 -19.38
C PRO A 463 -18.90 -6.26 -17.89
N ALA A 464 -19.41 -7.16 -17.05
CA ALA A 464 -19.03 -7.26 -15.64
C ALA A 464 -17.60 -7.79 -15.45
N LEU A 465 -17.08 -8.53 -16.43
CA LEU A 465 -15.69 -8.99 -16.53
C LEU A 465 -14.85 -8.16 -17.49
N ASP A 466 -15.32 -6.95 -17.81
CA ASP A 466 -14.67 -6.01 -18.73
C ASP A 466 -14.39 -6.61 -20.12
N GLU A 467 -15.25 -7.53 -20.55
CA GLU A 467 -15.15 -8.23 -21.85
C GLU A 467 -13.77 -8.90 -22.06
N GLY A 468 -13.13 -9.34 -20.97
CA GLY A 468 -11.83 -10.01 -21.01
C GLY A 468 -11.86 -11.41 -21.66
N ILE A 469 -10.70 -12.05 -21.70
CA ILE A 469 -10.54 -13.46 -22.09
C ILE A 469 -10.64 -14.31 -20.83
N GLY A 470 -11.71 -15.09 -20.71
CA GLY A 470 -11.94 -16.00 -19.61
C GLY A 470 -11.43 -17.40 -19.94
N CYS A 471 -10.73 -18.02 -18.99
CA CYS A 471 -10.11 -19.32 -19.13
C CYS A 471 -10.60 -20.28 -18.02
N SER A 472 -10.83 -21.54 -18.38
CA SER A 472 -11.02 -22.64 -17.41
C SER A 472 -9.71 -23.13 -16.79
N LEU A 473 -8.57 -22.63 -17.29
CA LEU A 473 -7.23 -22.91 -16.81
C LEU A 473 -6.71 -21.73 -15.98
N PRO A 474 -5.87 -21.97 -14.97
CA PRO A 474 -5.17 -20.89 -14.31
C PRO A 474 -4.20 -20.21 -15.29
N LEU A 475 -4.15 -18.88 -15.22
CA LEU A 475 -3.16 -18.05 -15.90
C LEU A 475 -2.17 -17.50 -14.89
N ARG A 476 -0.90 -17.44 -15.28
CA ARG A 476 0.22 -16.89 -14.51
C ARG A 476 0.97 -15.87 -15.33
N ARG A 477 1.65 -14.97 -14.63
CA ARG A 477 2.56 -14.03 -15.25
C ARG A 477 3.84 -14.72 -15.73
N LEU A 478 4.23 -14.43 -16.97
CA LEU A 478 5.59 -14.57 -17.47
C LEU A 478 6.16 -13.18 -17.69
N GLN A 479 7.27 -12.88 -17.00
CA GLN A 479 7.97 -11.61 -17.06
C GLN A 479 9.40 -11.82 -17.56
N ILE A 480 9.79 -11.08 -18.59
CA ILE A 480 11.16 -11.01 -19.09
C ILE A 480 11.68 -9.60 -18.83
N TRP A 481 12.46 -9.42 -17.79
CA TRP A 481 13.18 -8.17 -17.53
C TRP A 481 14.29 -7.98 -18.55
N SER A 482 14.59 -6.74 -18.92
CA SER A 482 15.68 -6.46 -19.84
C SER A 482 16.25 -5.06 -19.66
N SER A 483 17.57 -4.93 -19.58
CA SER A 483 18.22 -3.60 -19.57
C SER A 483 18.33 -2.97 -20.96
N HIS A 484 18.10 -3.75 -22.04
CA HIS A 484 18.17 -3.32 -23.44
C HIS A 484 16.97 -2.49 -23.93
N GLY A 485 16.06 -2.11 -23.03
CA GLY A 485 14.84 -1.39 -23.42
C GLY A 485 13.90 -2.23 -24.28
N ASN A 486 13.16 -1.56 -25.17
CA ASN A 486 12.23 -2.24 -26.07
C ASN A 486 12.98 -2.90 -27.23
N GLN A 487 13.60 -4.05 -26.95
CA GLN A 487 14.24 -4.90 -27.96
C GLN A 487 13.26 -5.77 -28.78
N GLY A 488 11.94 -5.58 -28.61
CA GLY A 488 10.90 -6.34 -29.30
C GLY A 488 10.88 -7.84 -28.95
N ALA A 489 10.01 -8.22 -28.02
CA ALA A 489 9.77 -9.61 -27.65
C ALA A 489 8.48 -10.16 -28.28
N VAL A 490 8.49 -11.41 -28.72
CA VAL A 490 7.31 -12.10 -29.26
C VAL A 490 7.10 -13.41 -28.52
N LEU A 491 5.91 -13.63 -27.98
CA LEU A 491 5.49 -14.90 -27.41
C LEU A 491 4.79 -15.73 -28.50
N VAL A 492 5.15 -17.01 -28.60
CA VAL A 492 4.44 -18.02 -29.39
C VAL A 492 3.76 -19.00 -28.45
N ALA A 493 2.43 -19.01 -28.47
CA ALA A 493 1.60 -19.90 -27.66
C ALA A 493 1.59 -21.34 -28.20
N PRO A 494 1.15 -22.35 -27.41
CA PRO A 494 1.06 -23.76 -27.84
C PRO A 494 0.34 -23.99 -29.18
N GLY A 495 -0.66 -23.16 -29.51
CA GLY A 495 -1.38 -23.20 -30.79
C GLY A 495 -0.66 -22.54 -31.98
N GLY A 496 0.59 -22.10 -31.80
CA GLY A 496 1.38 -21.39 -32.81
C GLY A 496 1.04 -19.91 -32.98
N GLN A 497 0.04 -19.41 -32.23
CA GLN A 497 -0.32 -18.00 -32.26
C GLN A 497 0.81 -17.14 -31.71
N ARG A 498 1.20 -16.13 -32.48
CA ARG A 498 2.27 -15.19 -32.15
C ARG A 498 1.66 -13.91 -31.61
N TRP A 499 2.22 -13.39 -30.52
CA TRP A 499 1.78 -12.14 -29.92
C TRP A 499 3.00 -11.30 -29.51
N PRO A 500 3.09 -10.03 -29.96
CA PRO A 500 4.10 -9.11 -29.46
C PRO A 500 3.89 -8.92 -27.96
N MET A 501 4.88 -9.31 -27.15
CA MET A 501 4.76 -9.16 -25.71
C MET A 501 4.67 -7.68 -25.35
N GLU A 502 3.78 -7.36 -24.42
CA GLU A 502 3.62 -5.99 -23.96
C GLU A 502 4.90 -5.55 -23.26
N PHE A 503 5.49 -4.46 -23.76
CA PHE A 503 6.66 -3.83 -23.17
C PHE A 503 6.21 -2.74 -22.21
N ILE A 504 6.62 -2.87 -20.95
CA ILE A 504 6.48 -1.81 -19.96
C ILE A 504 7.84 -1.13 -19.85
N GLY A 505 7.90 0.08 -20.40
CA GLY A 505 9.08 0.94 -20.30
C GLY A 505 9.29 1.43 -18.87
N PRO A 506 10.47 2.02 -18.58
CA PRO A 506 10.81 2.41 -17.23
C PRO A 506 9.86 3.54 -16.78
N PRO A 507 8.99 3.32 -15.76
CA PRO A 507 8.01 4.33 -15.31
C PRO A 507 8.66 5.51 -14.56
N THR A 508 9.95 5.36 -14.25
CA THR A 508 10.87 6.37 -13.72
C THR A 508 12.17 6.33 -14.53
N ASN A 509 13.17 7.18 -14.27
CA ASN A 509 14.50 7.04 -14.89
C ASN A 509 15.28 5.78 -14.42
N ASN A 510 14.60 4.73 -13.97
CA ASN A 510 15.17 3.47 -13.52
C ASN A 510 15.08 2.41 -14.63
N ASN A 511 16.16 2.23 -15.38
CA ASN A 511 16.26 1.26 -16.47
C ASN A 511 16.20 -0.21 -16.01
N ARG A 512 16.25 -0.50 -14.70
CA ARG A 512 16.02 -1.86 -14.17
C ARG A 512 14.54 -2.22 -14.14
N LYS A 513 13.67 -1.20 -14.12
CA LYS A 513 12.22 -1.34 -14.00
C LYS A 513 11.54 -1.35 -15.37
N GLN A 514 12.06 -2.16 -16.29
CA GLN A 514 11.48 -2.32 -17.61
C GLN A 514 11.52 -3.78 -18.04
N ALA A 515 10.46 -4.23 -18.68
CA ALA A 515 10.28 -5.64 -18.94
C ALA A 515 9.19 -5.90 -19.99
N PHE A 516 9.22 -7.11 -20.54
CA PHE A 516 8.14 -7.66 -21.36
C PHE A 516 7.30 -8.61 -20.51
N GLY A 517 5.98 -8.50 -20.62
CA GLY A 517 5.06 -9.39 -19.90
C GLY A 517 4.11 -10.15 -20.84
N ALA A 518 3.64 -11.29 -20.36
CA ALA A 518 2.51 -12.02 -20.94
C ALA A 518 1.86 -12.92 -19.88
N ALA A 519 0.56 -13.18 -20.02
CA ALA A 519 -0.11 -14.26 -19.31
C ALA A 519 0.14 -15.60 -20.01
N VAL A 520 0.41 -16.65 -19.24
CA VAL A 520 0.66 -18.02 -19.72
C VAL A 520 -0.06 -19.02 -18.81
N ALA A 521 -0.38 -20.20 -19.32
CA ALA A 521 -0.97 -21.28 -18.52
C ALA A 521 0.11 -22.28 -18.10
N PRO A 522 0.18 -22.70 -16.82
CA PRO A 522 1.02 -23.80 -16.38
C PRO A 522 0.80 -25.09 -17.20
N GLY A 523 1.82 -25.94 -17.27
CA GLY A 523 1.77 -27.24 -17.97
C GLY A 523 1.89 -27.16 -19.49
N HIS A 524 2.14 -25.98 -20.05
CA HIS A 524 2.19 -25.75 -21.50
C HIS A 524 3.59 -25.32 -21.96
N ARG A 525 3.84 -25.44 -23.28
CA ARG A 525 5.09 -25.02 -23.93
C ARG A 525 4.92 -23.68 -24.63
N TYR A 526 5.84 -22.76 -24.38
CA TYR A 526 5.89 -21.44 -25.00
C TYR A 526 7.26 -21.19 -25.66
N VAL A 527 7.29 -20.36 -26.70
CA VAL A 527 8.52 -19.81 -27.27
C VAL A 527 8.52 -18.31 -27.06
N VAL A 528 9.63 -17.74 -26.58
CA VAL A 528 9.84 -16.29 -26.53
C VAL A 528 10.99 -15.93 -27.46
N GLU A 529 10.72 -15.05 -28.41
CA GLU A 529 11.69 -14.54 -29.38
C GLU A 529 12.15 -13.13 -29.00
N LEU A 530 13.44 -12.94 -28.74
CA LEU A 530 14.09 -11.69 -28.31
C LEU A 530 15.23 -11.33 -29.28
N ALA A 531 15.74 -10.09 -29.21
CA ALA A 531 16.91 -9.70 -30.00
C ALA A 531 18.21 -10.22 -29.34
N ASN A 532 18.45 -9.81 -28.09
CA ASN A 532 19.66 -10.04 -27.32
C ASN A 532 19.48 -11.18 -26.30
N ASP A 533 20.56 -11.92 -26.03
CA ASP A 533 20.61 -13.06 -25.10
C ASP A 533 21.15 -12.75 -23.69
N ASP A 534 21.75 -11.57 -23.52
CA ASP A 534 22.33 -11.07 -22.28
C ASP A 534 21.42 -10.05 -21.58
N ALA A 535 21.75 -9.76 -20.32
CA ALA A 535 21.07 -8.78 -19.48
C ALA A 535 19.53 -8.92 -19.45
N ILE A 536 19.06 -10.18 -19.48
CA ILE A 536 17.68 -10.57 -19.27
C ILE A 536 17.52 -11.35 -17.98
N THR A 537 16.37 -11.20 -17.33
CA THR A 537 15.97 -12.01 -16.17
C THR A 537 14.58 -12.56 -16.45
N VAL A 538 14.41 -13.88 -16.33
CA VAL A 538 13.13 -14.54 -16.52
C VAL A 538 12.48 -14.78 -15.16
N GLU A 539 11.23 -14.37 -15.03
CA GLU A 539 10.42 -14.64 -13.85
C GLU A 539 9.06 -15.20 -14.26
N PHE A 540 8.65 -16.27 -13.59
CA PHE A 540 7.40 -16.95 -13.88
C PHE A 540 6.61 -17.18 -12.60
N SER A 541 5.34 -16.77 -12.61
CA SER A 541 4.39 -16.97 -11.53
C SER A 541 4.87 -16.38 -10.19
N ASP A 542 4.15 -16.68 -9.12
CA ASP A 542 4.46 -16.31 -7.74
C ASP A 542 4.69 -17.57 -6.89
N THR A 543 5.50 -17.46 -5.83
CA THR A 543 5.91 -18.61 -5.00
C THR A 543 4.75 -19.29 -4.26
N ILE A 544 3.63 -18.59 -4.11
CA ILE A 544 2.38 -19.13 -3.55
C ILE A 544 1.77 -20.27 -4.39
N PHE A 545 2.14 -20.38 -5.67
CA PHE A 545 1.67 -21.42 -6.60
C PHE A 545 2.67 -22.56 -6.73
N ALA A 546 2.97 -23.23 -5.61
CA ALA A 546 4.01 -24.25 -5.56
C ALA A 546 3.78 -25.39 -6.58
N GLY A 547 4.84 -25.74 -7.31
CA GLY A 547 4.85 -26.88 -8.25
C GLY A 547 4.30 -26.59 -9.64
N GLU A 548 3.92 -25.35 -9.94
CA GLU A 548 3.54 -24.97 -11.30
C GLU A 548 4.76 -24.70 -12.18
N GLU A 549 4.73 -25.21 -13.40
CA GLU A 549 5.83 -25.11 -14.35
C GLU A 549 5.34 -24.84 -15.77
N ILE A 550 6.21 -24.23 -16.59
CA ILE A 550 6.05 -24.17 -18.04
C ILE A 550 7.33 -24.66 -18.74
N ALA A 551 7.18 -25.18 -19.95
CA ALA A 551 8.33 -25.38 -20.84
C ALA A 551 8.55 -24.09 -21.65
N LEU A 552 9.70 -23.46 -21.52
CA LEU A 552 10.03 -22.21 -22.19
C LEU A 552 11.21 -22.41 -23.14
N GLU A 553 11.05 -22.01 -24.39
CA GLU A 553 12.13 -21.90 -25.37
C GLU A 553 12.44 -20.43 -25.61
N LEU A 554 13.68 -20.02 -25.29
CA LEU A 554 14.18 -18.69 -25.61
C LEU A 554 14.91 -18.73 -26.96
N ARG A 555 14.49 -17.88 -27.89
CA ARG A 555 15.12 -17.70 -29.21
C ARG A 555 15.64 -16.28 -29.35
N PHE A 556 16.92 -16.15 -29.66
CA PHE A 556 17.59 -14.87 -29.82
C PHE A 556 17.91 -14.63 -31.29
N ARG A 557 17.41 -13.52 -31.84
CA ARG A 557 17.55 -13.18 -33.26
C ARG A 557 19.00 -12.87 -33.61
N ASP A 558 19.70 -12.16 -32.72
CA ASP A 558 21.05 -11.67 -32.99
C ASP A 558 22.12 -12.69 -32.57
N ASN A 559 21.75 -13.66 -31.72
CA ASN A 559 22.63 -14.75 -31.31
C ASN A 559 21.89 -16.11 -31.23
N PRO A 560 21.55 -16.75 -32.37
CA PRO A 560 20.84 -18.03 -32.36
C PRO A 560 21.58 -19.17 -31.65
N ALA A 561 22.90 -19.06 -31.47
CA ALA A 561 23.69 -20.05 -30.73
C ALA A 561 23.40 -20.03 -29.22
N ALA A 562 22.84 -18.94 -28.69
CA ALA A 562 22.40 -18.83 -27.30
C ALA A 562 20.97 -19.33 -27.06
N ASN A 563 20.28 -19.82 -28.09
CA ASN A 563 18.93 -20.39 -27.96
C ASN A 563 18.94 -21.54 -26.95
N ARG A 564 17.93 -21.58 -26.09
CA ARG A 564 17.86 -22.54 -24.99
C ARG A 564 16.43 -22.91 -24.66
N VAL A 565 16.27 -24.13 -24.16
CA VAL A 565 15.00 -24.66 -23.66
C VAL A 565 15.19 -24.95 -22.19
N CYS A 566 14.23 -24.51 -21.38
CA CYS A 566 14.24 -24.69 -19.94
C CYS A 566 12.83 -25.04 -19.46
N VAL A 567 12.76 -25.78 -18.36
CA VAL A 567 11.56 -25.85 -17.55
C VAL A 567 11.65 -24.71 -16.54
N VAL A 568 10.65 -23.84 -16.52
CA VAL A 568 10.60 -22.71 -15.61
C VAL A 568 9.53 -22.97 -14.57
N SER A 569 9.93 -23.01 -13.30
CA SER A 569 9.06 -23.31 -12.16
C SER A 569 8.69 -22.05 -11.40
N SER A 570 7.47 -21.98 -10.86
CA SER A 570 7.06 -20.92 -9.92
C SER A 570 7.98 -20.81 -8.69
N GLN A 571 8.76 -21.86 -8.40
CA GLN A 571 9.70 -21.93 -7.28
C GLN A 571 11.15 -21.55 -7.65
N HIS A 572 11.39 -21.01 -8.84
CA HIS A 572 12.73 -20.53 -9.19
C HIS A 572 13.22 -19.44 -8.22
N SER A 573 14.54 -19.31 -8.06
CA SER A 573 15.12 -18.27 -7.20
C SER A 573 14.69 -16.88 -7.67
N ARG A 574 14.25 -16.06 -6.71
CA ARG A 574 13.96 -14.62 -6.87
C ARG A 574 14.89 -13.76 -6.02
N ALA A 575 16.03 -14.33 -5.60
CA ALA A 575 17.03 -13.58 -4.85
C ALA A 575 17.40 -12.32 -5.64
N PHE A 576 17.33 -11.16 -4.97
CA PHE A 576 17.62 -9.86 -5.57
C PHE A 576 16.67 -9.41 -6.71
N ILE A 577 15.44 -9.95 -6.80
CA ILE A 577 14.41 -9.51 -7.76
C ILE A 577 13.17 -9.00 -7.00
N ASN A 578 12.76 -7.75 -7.24
CA ASN A 578 11.56 -7.16 -6.63
C ASN A 578 10.76 -6.32 -7.64
N SER A 579 9.79 -5.55 -7.17
CA SER A 579 8.95 -4.67 -7.99
C SER A 579 9.73 -3.58 -8.75
N ASP A 580 10.99 -3.28 -8.41
CA ASP A 580 11.86 -2.35 -9.13
C ASP A 580 12.76 -3.05 -10.17
N GLY A 581 12.70 -4.38 -10.26
CA GLY A 581 13.52 -5.18 -11.15
C GLY A 581 14.59 -6.00 -10.45
N PRO A 582 15.41 -6.72 -11.25
CA PRO A 582 16.60 -7.38 -10.75
C PRO A 582 17.60 -6.31 -10.27
N LEU A 583 18.18 -6.51 -9.08
CA LEU A 583 19.19 -5.62 -8.52
C LEU A 583 20.44 -5.55 -9.41
N PHE A 584 20.80 -6.71 -9.99
CA PHE A 584 21.91 -6.92 -10.91
C PHE A 584 21.40 -7.23 -12.32
N ASP A 585 21.91 -6.55 -13.33
CA ASP A 585 21.48 -6.67 -14.74
C ASP A 585 22.48 -7.47 -15.60
N ASP A 586 23.32 -8.30 -14.98
CA ASP A 586 24.33 -9.13 -15.64
C ASP A 586 23.77 -10.48 -16.16
N GLY A 587 22.47 -10.71 -16.03
CA GLY A 587 21.82 -11.95 -16.45
C GLY A 587 22.07 -13.16 -15.52
N SER A 588 22.63 -12.93 -14.33
CA SER A 588 22.87 -13.98 -13.32
C SER A 588 21.61 -14.38 -12.54
N LEU A 589 20.56 -13.56 -12.59
CA LEU A 589 19.35 -13.70 -11.78
C LEU A 589 18.18 -14.32 -12.56
N GLY A 590 17.23 -14.90 -11.81
CA GLY A 590 15.97 -15.45 -12.32
C GLY A 590 16.06 -16.89 -12.81
N ALA A 591 15.03 -17.31 -13.54
CA ALA A 591 14.98 -18.63 -14.16
C ALA A 591 15.73 -18.66 -15.50
N CYS A 592 16.00 -19.86 -16.00
CA CYS A 592 16.51 -20.07 -17.36
C CYS A 592 17.82 -19.30 -17.67
N THR A 593 18.66 -19.07 -16.65
CA THR A 593 19.92 -18.33 -16.77
C THR A 593 20.98 -19.14 -17.52
N VAL A 594 22.04 -18.47 -17.99
CA VAL A 594 23.14 -19.10 -18.76
C VAL A 594 23.91 -20.13 -17.90
N HIS A 595 23.83 -20.03 -16.57
CA HIS A 595 24.68 -20.74 -15.62
C HIS A 595 23.95 -21.76 -14.71
N GLY A 596 22.64 -21.95 -14.87
CA GLY A 596 21.83 -22.89 -14.06
C GLY A 596 21.67 -24.27 -14.72
N GLY A 597 21.95 -25.35 -13.97
CA GLY A 597 22.02 -26.75 -14.42
C GLY A 597 20.75 -27.44 -14.95
N ASP A 598 19.71 -26.70 -15.32
CA ASP A 598 18.47 -27.26 -15.92
C ASP A 598 18.40 -27.08 -17.45
N ALA A 599 19.47 -26.54 -18.06
CA ALA A 599 19.56 -26.38 -19.51
C ALA A 599 19.91 -27.72 -20.19
N SER A 600 18.92 -28.39 -20.77
CA SER A 600 19.17 -29.49 -21.71
C SER A 600 19.41 -28.92 -23.12
N PRO A 601 20.48 -29.32 -23.82
CA PRO A 601 20.70 -28.90 -25.21
C PRO A 601 19.57 -29.40 -26.12
N PRO A 602 19.28 -28.71 -27.23
CA PRO A 602 18.19 -29.10 -28.12
C PRO A 602 18.54 -30.42 -28.82
N GLY A 603 17.92 -31.53 -28.38
CA GLY A 603 18.07 -32.84 -29.02
C GLY A 603 17.80 -34.08 -28.17
N GLY A 604 17.61 -33.98 -26.85
CA GLY A 604 17.30 -35.12 -25.97
C GLY A 604 15.81 -35.24 -25.65
N SER A 605 15.21 -36.43 -25.83
CA SER A 605 13.88 -36.75 -25.31
C SER A 605 13.83 -36.61 -23.78
N PRO A 606 12.72 -36.13 -23.18
CA PRO A 606 12.64 -35.93 -21.74
C PRO A 606 12.54 -37.27 -21.02
N THR A 607 13.55 -37.62 -20.21
CA THR A 607 13.39 -38.61 -19.15
C THR A 607 12.88 -37.90 -17.91
N ILE A 608 11.64 -38.21 -17.53
CA ILE A 608 11.05 -37.86 -16.24
C ILE A 608 11.85 -38.60 -15.16
N ALA A 609 12.63 -37.89 -14.35
CA ALA A 609 13.20 -38.44 -13.12
C ALA A 609 12.28 -38.06 -11.96
N GLY A 610 11.42 -39.00 -11.59
CA GLY A 610 10.51 -38.91 -10.45
C GLY A 610 11.21 -39.15 -9.11
N CYS A 611 10.55 -38.64 -8.08
CA CYS A 611 10.86 -38.78 -6.67
C CYS A 611 11.12 -40.24 -6.20
N MET A 612 11.96 -40.31 -5.15
CA MET A 612 12.11 -41.31 -4.07
C MET A 612 11.41 -42.66 -4.20
N ASP A 613 12.16 -43.72 -3.91
CA ASP A 613 11.64 -44.91 -3.23
C ASP A 613 12.54 -45.31 -2.06
N ALA A 614 11.90 -45.66 -0.95
CA ALA A 614 12.51 -46.20 0.26
C ALA A 614 12.32 -47.72 0.30
N SER A 615 13.39 -48.49 0.55
CA SER A 615 13.48 -49.63 1.48
C SER A 615 14.57 -50.67 1.13
N ALA A 616 15.13 -51.24 2.21
CA ALA A 616 15.95 -52.46 2.34
C ALA A 616 17.42 -52.43 1.84
N ASP A 617 18.37 -52.18 2.75
CA ASP A 617 18.95 -53.16 3.70
C ASP A 617 19.42 -52.46 4.99
#